data_AF-A0A0V0X481-F1
#
_entry.id   AF-A0A0V0X481-F1
#
_cell.length_a   1.000
_cell.length_b   1.000
_cell.length_c   1.000
_cell.angle_alpha   90.00
_cell.angle_beta   90.00
_cell.angle_gamma   90.00
#
_symmetry.space_group_name_H-M   'P 1'
#
loop_
_entity.id
_entity.type
_entity.pdbx_description
1 polymer ?
#
loop_
_entity_poly.entity_id
_entity_poly.type
_entity_poly.pdbx_seq_one_letter_code
_entity_poly.pdbx_strand_id
1 'polypeptide(L)'
;LKWRNGLSSLVMRKSENIDCIMSVVLEKCQKIFIHRDYSSGMAVRFQTKIPPELVGRIDEQLFEKCIQTLNEMFAKAEKLTWKSFFENIIGCFTCYLSHLCMEYQFSKNETVFIPHGLFITDPAERGLRMVCFFYIYFIN
;
A
#
# COMPACT_ATOMS: atom_id res chain seq x y z
N LEU A 1 4.50 -23.41 27.19
CA LEU A 1 4.06 -23.40 25.77
C LEU A 1 5.30 -23.37 24.86
N LYS A 2 5.93 -24.54 24.59
CA LYS A 2 7.18 -24.65 23.83
C LYS A 2 7.07 -25.77 22.80
N TRP A 3 6.18 -25.63 21.82
CA TRP A 3 6.08 -26.51 20.66
C TRP A 3 5.39 -25.75 19.52
N ARG A 4 6.16 -25.11 18.62
CA ARG A 4 5.66 -24.63 17.30
C ARG A 4 6.72 -24.05 16.34
N ASN A 5 7.98 -23.90 16.74
CA ASN A 5 8.97 -23.16 15.92
C ASN A 5 9.69 -24.03 14.86
N GLY A 6 9.61 -25.36 14.93
CA GLY A 6 10.29 -26.25 13.97
C GLY A 6 9.56 -26.40 12.63
N LEU A 7 8.24 -26.62 12.66
CA LEU A 7 7.41 -26.85 11.47
C LEU A 7 7.33 -25.62 10.56
N SER A 8 7.25 -24.40 11.13
CA SER A 8 7.22 -23.16 10.34
C SER A 8 8.51 -23.00 9.51
N SER A 9 9.68 -23.23 10.11
CA SER A 9 10.97 -23.09 9.42
C SER A 9 11.20 -24.13 8.32
N LEU A 10 10.58 -25.31 8.43
CA LEU A 10 10.67 -26.40 7.45
C LEU A 10 9.67 -26.22 6.32
N VAL A 11 8.46 -25.74 6.62
CA VAL A 11 7.44 -25.38 5.62
C VAL A 11 7.93 -24.22 4.77
N MET A 12 8.52 -23.18 5.37
CA MET A 12 9.11 -22.06 4.63
C MET A 12 10.26 -22.52 3.73
N ARG A 13 11.21 -23.31 4.24
CA ARG A 13 12.31 -23.85 3.41
C ARG A 13 11.84 -24.77 2.28
N LYS A 14 10.77 -25.54 2.50
CA LYS A 14 10.18 -26.39 1.46
C LYS A 14 9.50 -25.54 0.37
N SER A 15 8.83 -24.45 0.73
CA SER A 15 8.27 -23.49 -0.23
C SER A 15 9.38 -22.88 -1.09
N GLU A 16 10.40 -22.29 -0.45
CA GLU A 16 11.51 -21.63 -1.16
C GLU A 16 12.24 -22.58 -2.14
N ASN A 17 12.42 -23.85 -1.75
CA ASN A 17 13.06 -24.84 -2.60
C ASN A 17 12.17 -25.26 -3.79
N ILE A 18 10.87 -25.44 -3.56
CA ILE A 18 9.89 -25.72 -4.62
C ILE A 18 9.80 -24.54 -5.60
N ASP A 19 9.77 -23.31 -5.09
CA ASP A 19 9.70 -22.09 -5.89
C ASP A 19 10.94 -21.94 -6.79
N CYS A 20 12.13 -22.24 -6.25
CA CYS A 20 13.38 -22.27 -7.02
C CYS A 20 13.38 -23.36 -8.10
N ILE A 21 12.98 -24.59 -7.75
CA ILE A 21 12.89 -25.70 -8.71
C ILE A 21 11.89 -25.38 -9.82
N MET A 22 10.70 -24.88 -9.48
CA MET A 22 9.70 -24.48 -10.46
C MET A 22 10.23 -23.37 -11.38
N SER A 23 10.95 -22.39 -10.85
CA SER A 23 11.57 -21.33 -11.65
C SER A 23 12.55 -21.88 -12.68
N VAL A 24 13.45 -22.79 -12.28
CA VAL A 24 14.44 -23.41 -13.18
C VAL A 24 13.79 -24.32 -14.24
N VAL A 25 12.75 -25.07 -13.86
CA VAL A 25 12.04 -25.95 -14.79
C VAL A 25 11.26 -25.13 -15.82
N LEU A 26 10.58 -24.08 -15.39
CA LEU A 26 9.76 -23.22 -16.26
C LEU A 26 10.61 -22.39 -17.23
N GLU A 27 11.86 -22.05 -16.91
CA GLU A 27 12.78 -21.39 -17.84
C GLU A 27 13.03 -22.20 -19.13
N LYS A 28 12.95 -23.53 -19.05
CA LYS A 28 13.16 -24.43 -20.18
C LYS A 28 11.86 -24.75 -20.93
N CYS A 29 10.71 -24.32 -20.44
CA CYS A 29 9.42 -24.59 -21.06
C CYS A 29 9.13 -23.60 -22.20
N GLN A 30 8.38 -24.06 -23.20
CA GLN A 30 7.85 -23.20 -24.24
C GLN A 30 6.91 -22.15 -23.63
N LYS A 31 7.22 -20.87 -23.83
CA LYS A 31 6.43 -19.74 -23.34
C LYS A 31 5.41 -19.34 -24.41
N ILE A 32 4.14 -19.34 -24.05
CA ILE A 32 3.04 -18.90 -24.91
C ILE A 32 2.50 -17.60 -24.33
N PHE A 33 2.44 -16.56 -25.15
CA PHE A 33 2.03 -15.23 -24.72
C PHE A 33 0.63 -14.93 -25.22
N ILE A 34 -0.23 -14.47 -24.30
CA ILE A 34 -1.58 -13.99 -24.63
C ILE A 34 -1.51 -12.48 -24.65
N HIS A 35 -1.86 -11.89 -25.80
CA HIS A 35 -1.83 -10.44 -25.96
C HIS A 35 -2.97 -9.76 -25.19
N ARG A 36 -2.69 -8.53 -24.76
CA ARG A 36 -3.69 -7.63 -24.18
C ARG A 36 -4.74 -7.27 -25.23
N ASP A 37 -5.98 -7.16 -24.78
CA ASP A 37 -7.10 -6.66 -25.56
C ASP A 37 -7.28 -5.15 -25.30
N TYR A 38 -7.09 -4.34 -26.34
CA TYR A 38 -7.20 -2.87 -26.29
C TYR A 38 -8.57 -2.34 -26.73
N SER A 39 -9.54 -3.21 -27.04
CA SER A 39 -10.88 -2.81 -27.50
C SER A 39 -11.63 -1.94 -26.49
N SER A 40 -11.35 -2.10 -25.19
CA SER A 40 -11.95 -1.32 -24.09
C SER A 40 -11.04 -0.19 -23.57
N GLY A 41 -10.07 0.27 -24.37
CA GLY A 41 -9.18 1.38 -24.03
C GLY A 41 -8.04 0.99 -23.09
N MET A 42 -7.87 1.73 -21.99
CA MET A 42 -6.75 1.55 -21.05
C MET A 42 -7.00 0.52 -19.93
N ALA A 43 -8.17 -0.10 -19.88
CA ALA A 43 -8.50 -1.14 -18.90
C ALA A 43 -7.67 -2.42 -19.15
N VAL A 44 -7.22 -3.09 -18.09
CA VAL A 44 -6.39 -4.30 -18.23
C VAL A 44 -7.28 -5.50 -18.55
N ARG A 45 -7.19 -5.99 -19.79
CA ARG A 45 -7.97 -7.12 -20.31
C ARG A 45 -7.14 -7.95 -21.28
N PHE A 46 -7.37 -9.26 -21.31
CA PHE A 46 -6.73 -10.22 -22.20
C PHE A 46 -7.74 -10.86 -23.15
N GLN A 47 -7.25 -11.27 -24.32
CA GLN A 47 -8.06 -11.93 -25.34
C GLN A 47 -8.50 -13.33 -24.88
N THR A 48 -9.78 -13.66 -25.05
CA THR A 48 -10.34 -14.97 -24.68
C THR A 48 -10.15 -16.04 -25.77
N LYS A 49 -9.73 -15.65 -26.98
CA LYS A 49 -9.48 -16.58 -28.08
C LYS A 49 -8.27 -17.47 -27.77
N ILE A 50 -8.44 -18.77 -27.91
CA ILE A 50 -7.36 -19.73 -27.70
C ILE A 50 -6.27 -19.56 -28.78
N PRO A 51 -4.99 -19.44 -28.39
CA PRO A 51 -3.89 -19.37 -29.35
C PRO A 51 -3.65 -20.75 -30.00
N PRO A 52 -3.24 -20.79 -31.28
CA PRO A 52 -3.12 -22.04 -32.05
C PRO A 52 -2.16 -23.06 -31.42
N GLU A 53 -1.17 -22.61 -30.66
CA GLU A 53 -0.20 -23.44 -29.94
C GLU A 53 -0.81 -24.23 -28.77
N LEU A 54 -1.96 -23.78 -28.25
CA LEU A 54 -2.68 -24.42 -27.14
C LEU A 54 -3.85 -25.30 -27.60
N VAL A 55 -4.21 -25.26 -28.88
CA VAL A 55 -5.31 -26.06 -29.44
C VAL A 55 -4.97 -27.55 -29.31
N GLY A 56 -5.87 -28.31 -28.68
CA GLY A 56 -5.68 -29.74 -28.39
C GLY A 56 -4.80 -30.05 -27.18
N ARG A 57 -4.21 -29.04 -26.52
CA ARG A 57 -3.51 -29.18 -25.22
C ARG A 57 -4.41 -28.82 -24.04
N ILE A 58 -5.29 -27.84 -24.23
CA ILE A 58 -6.26 -27.42 -23.22
C ILE A 58 -7.63 -27.28 -23.88
N ASP A 59 -8.69 -27.55 -23.12
CA ASP A 59 -10.05 -27.35 -23.59
C ASP A 59 -10.35 -25.86 -23.78
N GLU A 60 -11.01 -25.51 -24.89
CA GLU A 60 -11.28 -24.12 -25.25
C GLU A 60 -12.19 -23.43 -24.23
N GLN A 61 -13.20 -24.13 -23.70
CA GLN A 61 -14.11 -23.58 -22.71
C GLN A 61 -13.41 -23.35 -21.37
N LEU A 62 -12.50 -24.26 -20.99
CA LEU A 62 -11.69 -24.10 -19.78
C LEU A 62 -10.76 -22.89 -19.89
N PHE A 63 -10.11 -22.72 -21.04
CA PHE A 63 -9.23 -21.59 -21.31
C PHE A 63 -10.01 -20.27 -21.25
N GLU A 64 -11.12 -20.18 -21.97
CA GLU A 64 -11.97 -18.99 -22.01
C GLU A 64 -12.43 -18.59 -20.61
N LYS A 65 -12.94 -19.56 -19.83
CA LYS A 65 -13.39 -19.31 -18.45
C LYS A 65 -12.26 -18.83 -17.55
N CYS A 66 -11.06 -19.36 -17.72
CA CYS A 66 -9.87 -18.94 -16.97
C CYS A 66 -9.52 -17.48 -17.28
N ILE A 67 -9.43 -17.12 -18.56
CA ILE A 67 -9.12 -15.75 -18.98
C ILE A 67 -10.24 -14.78 -18.57
N GLN A 68 -11.50 -15.20 -18.64
CA GLN A 68 -12.62 -14.39 -18.18
C GLN A 68 -12.53 -14.10 -16.68
N THR A 69 -12.25 -15.11 -15.86
CA THR A 69 -12.05 -14.94 -14.41
C THR A 69 -10.90 -13.98 -14.12
N LEU A 70 -9.79 -14.11 -14.86
CA LEU A 70 -8.63 -13.25 -14.73
C LEU A 70 -8.96 -11.79 -15.10
N ASN A 71 -9.67 -11.57 -16.20
CA ASN A 71 -10.16 -10.25 -16.60
C ASN A 71 -11.09 -9.64 -15.54
N GLU A 72 -11.97 -10.42 -14.93
CA GLU A 72 -12.83 -9.96 -13.83
C GLU A 72 -12.04 -9.56 -12.59
N MET A 73 -10.97 -10.28 -12.25
CA MET A 73 -10.08 -9.93 -11.14
C MET A 73 -9.40 -8.57 -11.40
N PHE A 74 -8.88 -8.35 -12.61
CA PHE A 74 -8.30 -7.06 -12.98
C PHE A 74 -9.34 -5.94 -12.99
N ALA A 75 -10.54 -6.19 -13.51
CA ALA A 75 -11.64 -5.22 -13.49
C ALA A 75 -12.08 -4.83 -12.06
N LYS A 76 -12.03 -5.78 -11.11
CA LYS A 76 -12.29 -5.50 -9.69
C LYS A 76 -11.17 -4.69 -9.06
N ALA A 77 -9.91 -5.00 -9.38
CA ALA A 77 -8.76 -4.25 -8.88
C ALA A 77 -8.72 -2.81 -9.39
N GLU A 78 -9.14 -2.59 -10.64
CA GLU A 78 -9.22 -1.26 -11.25
C GLU A 78 -10.33 -0.38 -10.65
N LYS A 79 -11.39 -1.01 -10.09
CA LYS A 79 -12.37 -0.32 -9.25
C LYS A 79 -11.76 0.03 -7.89
N LEU A 80 -10.84 0.98 -7.87
CA LEU A 80 -10.45 1.72 -6.67
C LEU A 80 -11.72 2.11 -5.92
N THR A 81 -11.90 1.55 -4.73
CA THR A 81 -13.13 1.76 -3.95
C THR A 81 -13.15 3.21 -3.49
N TRP A 82 -14.30 3.90 -3.62
CA TRP A 82 -14.50 5.26 -3.11
C TRP A 82 -13.94 5.46 -1.69
N LYS A 83 -14.00 4.41 -0.87
CA LYS A 83 -13.38 4.31 0.45
C LYS A 83 -11.91 4.73 0.46
N SER A 84 -11.04 4.16 -0.36
CA SER A 84 -9.59 4.48 -0.34
C SER A 84 -9.30 5.90 -0.84
N PHE A 85 -10.12 6.43 -1.76
CA PHE A 85 -10.03 7.81 -2.22
C PHE A 85 -10.39 8.79 -1.09
N PHE A 86 -11.51 8.54 -0.39
CA PHE A 86 -11.92 9.36 0.74
C PHE A 86 -10.99 9.22 1.94
N GLU A 87 -10.45 8.03 2.22
CA GLU A 87 -9.45 7.83 3.26
C GLU A 87 -8.21 8.69 3.02
N ASN A 88 -7.71 8.75 1.79
CA ASN A 88 -6.57 9.61 1.45
C ASN A 88 -6.91 11.10 1.57
N ILE A 89 -8.08 11.53 1.10
CA ILE A 89 -8.52 12.93 1.20
C ILE A 89 -8.70 13.34 2.67
N ILE A 90 -9.42 12.55 3.46
CA ILE A 90 -9.66 12.81 4.89
C ILE A 90 -8.33 12.80 5.65
N GLY A 91 -7.41 11.89 5.31
CA GLY A 91 -6.06 11.87 5.86
C GLY A 91 -5.31 13.18 5.61
N CYS A 92 -5.32 13.67 4.37
CA CYS A 92 -4.69 14.95 4.02
C CYS A 92 -5.35 16.13 4.74
N PHE A 93 -6.68 16.21 4.77
CA PHE A 93 -7.41 17.28 5.48
C PHE A 93 -7.14 17.25 6.98
N THR A 94 -7.12 16.07 7.60
CA THR A 94 -6.86 15.91 9.04
C THR A 94 -5.45 16.34 9.40
N CYS A 95 -4.45 16.03 8.56
CA CYS A 95 -3.08 16.47 8.74
C CYS A 95 -2.94 17.99 8.64
N TYR A 96 -3.61 18.61 7.66
CA TYR A 96 -3.58 20.06 7.51
C TYR A 96 -4.29 20.77 8.68
N LEU A 97 -5.44 20.26 9.11
CA LEU A 97 -6.17 20.83 10.25
C LEU A 97 -5.39 20.71 11.56
N SER A 98 -4.68 19.61 11.80
CA SER A 98 -3.84 19.47 12.99
C SER A 98 -2.68 20.46 13.00
N HIS A 99 -2.10 20.75 11.84
CA HIS A 99 -1.07 21.79 11.69
C HIS A 99 -1.62 23.19 12.03
N LEU A 100 -2.78 23.56 11.48
CA LEU A 100 -3.44 24.84 11.79
C LEU A 100 -3.84 24.98 13.26
N CYS A 101 -4.31 23.90 13.89
CA CYS A 101 -4.63 23.90 15.33
C CYS A 101 -3.39 24.11 16.21
N MET A 102 -2.22 23.60 15.79
CA MET A 102 -0.96 23.88 16.48
C MET A 102 -0.58 25.35 16.39
N GLU A 103 -0.63 25.95 15.20
CA GLU A 103 -0.36 27.39 15.02
C GLU A 103 -1.24 28.27 15.92
N TYR A 104 -2.53 27.94 16.07
CA TYR A 104 -3.45 28.67 16.95
C TYR A 104 -3.10 28.57 18.44
N GLN A 105 -2.54 27.44 18.90
CA GLN A 105 -2.07 27.29 20.29
C GLN A 105 -0.78 28.08 20.54
N PHE A 106 0.12 28.22 19.54
CA PHE A 106 1.33 29.05 19.67
C PHE A 106 1.01 30.55 19.75
N SER A 107 -0.04 31.02 19.08
CA SER A 107 -0.55 32.39 19.29
C SER A 107 -0.90 32.68 20.75
N LYS A 108 -1.21 31.65 21.57
CA LYS A 108 -1.45 31.81 23.01
C LYS A 108 -0.17 31.91 23.84
N ASN A 109 0.99 31.59 23.29
CA ASN A 109 2.27 31.83 23.98
C ASN A 109 2.46 33.30 24.29
N GLU A 110 2.19 34.18 23.33
CA GLU A 110 2.40 35.61 23.49
C GLU A 110 1.44 36.24 24.50
N THR A 111 0.21 35.75 24.56
CA THR A 111 -0.85 36.37 25.37
C THR A 111 -0.97 35.77 26.78
N VAL A 112 -0.63 34.50 26.97
CA VAL A 112 -0.82 33.79 28.24
C VAL A 112 0.49 33.44 28.92
N PHE A 113 1.48 32.93 28.18
CA PHE A 113 2.69 32.37 28.78
C PHE A 113 3.80 33.41 28.99
N ILE A 114 4.04 34.31 28.03
CA ILE A 114 5.05 35.38 28.16
C ILE A 114 4.81 36.28 29.39
N PRO A 115 3.57 36.72 29.72
CA PRO A 115 3.31 37.50 30.93
C PRO A 115 3.69 36.79 32.25
N HIS A 116 3.79 35.46 32.23
CA HIS A 116 4.18 34.64 33.37
C HIS A 116 5.66 34.22 33.32
N GLY A 117 6.45 34.82 32.43
CA GLY A 117 7.87 34.50 32.26
C GLY A 117 8.12 33.10 31.68
N LEU A 118 7.14 32.53 30.97
CA LEU A 118 7.22 31.19 30.40
C LEU A 118 7.10 31.27 28.87
N PHE A 119 7.89 30.48 28.16
CA PHE A 119 7.85 30.40 26.70
C PHE A 119 7.85 28.94 26.24
N ILE A 120 6.96 28.60 25.31
CA ILE A 120 6.83 27.22 24.81
C ILE A 120 7.33 27.19 23.37
N THR A 121 8.31 26.35 23.08
CA THR A 121 8.74 26.08 21.68
C THR A 121 7.84 25.08 20.99
N ASP A 122 7.71 25.21 19.67
CA ASP A 122 6.91 24.31 18.84
C ASP A 122 7.39 22.84 18.94
N PRO A 123 6.56 21.91 19.43
CA PRO A 123 6.85 20.48 19.47
C PRO A 123 7.12 19.89 18.09
N ALA A 124 6.64 20.51 17.00
CA ALA A 124 6.90 20.07 15.64
C ALA A 124 8.40 20.09 15.30
N GLU A 125 9.17 21.05 15.84
CA GLU A 125 10.64 21.10 15.69
C GLU A 125 11.33 19.86 16.30
N ARG A 126 10.67 19.15 17.23
CA ARG A 126 11.16 17.90 17.83
C ARG A 126 10.43 16.64 17.35
N GLY A 127 9.63 16.78 16.28
CA GLY A 127 8.83 15.69 15.72
C GLY A 127 7.65 15.30 16.59
N LEU A 128 7.05 16.24 17.30
CA LEU A 128 5.87 16.07 18.17
C LEU A 128 6.09 15.12 19.37
N ARG A 129 7.34 14.75 19.66
CA ARG A 129 7.67 13.79 20.73
C ARG A 129 7.68 14.41 22.12
N MET A 130 7.87 15.72 22.22
CA MET A 130 8.06 16.42 23.49
C MET A 130 7.81 17.93 23.35
N VAL A 131 7.20 18.52 24.39
CA VAL A 131 6.95 19.97 24.52
C VAL A 131 7.99 20.54 25.48
N CYS A 132 8.64 21.65 25.12
CA CYS A 132 9.65 22.30 25.96
C CYS A 132 9.20 23.68 26.43
N PHE A 133 9.35 23.92 27.73
CA PHE A 133 9.10 25.20 28.38
C PHE A 133 10.44 25.86 28.73
N PHE A 134 10.57 27.13 28.39
CA PHE A 134 11.69 27.99 28.76
C PHE A 134 11.22 29.00 29.80
N TYR A 135 12.02 29.19 30.85
CA TYR A 135 11.85 30.32 31.76
C TYR A 135 12.57 31.53 31.17
N ILE A 136 11.82 32.60 30.95
CA ILE A 136 12.37 33.91 30.59
C ILE A 136 12.60 34.66 31.90
N TYR A 137 13.85 34.71 32.36
CA TYR A 137 14.24 35.61 33.43
C TYR A 137 14.42 37.01 32.82
N PHE A 138 13.50 37.92 33.13
CA PHE A 138 13.71 39.34 32.86
C PHE A 138 14.86 39.81 33.77
N ILE A 139 16.05 40.05 33.20
CA ILE A 139 17.09 40.81 33.89
C ILE A 139 16.55 42.24 34.00
N ASN A 140 16.14 42.62 35.21
CA ASN A 140 16.05 44.03 35.63
C ASN A 140 17.24 44.30 36.55
#